data_AF-A0A8J5PVF0-F1
#
_entry.id   AF-A0A8J5PVF0-F1
#
_cell.length_a   1.000
_cell.length_b   1.000
_cell.length_c   1.000
_cell.angle_alpha   90.00
_cell.angle_beta   90.00
_cell.angle_gamma   90.00
#
_symmetry.space_group_name_H-M   'P 1'
#
loop_
_entity.id
_entity.type
_entity.pdbx_description
1 polymer ?
#
loop_
_entity_poly.entity_id
_entity_poly.type
_entity_poly.pdbx_seq_one_letter_code
_entity_poly.pdbx_strand_id
1 'polypeptide(L)'
;MQQRLVRRLFWAFTYLSWIAAAGPYSGYDVSALIPFDDQTNPTWTKHVHVKMKVGSTSGDMLRLWIDTGSTGVVLPGKDIAGFSQNDCTWRNRGFHYLTSSNILYLGCWITKDLYFFNTETTENLVVQSRVPILAVYRRIECDASTDDLYVFSHGDCPDKVSDVLDPSGFGFIGIGWGRMDDGQPDGTSDKNPMINVVNIAGAASTSTLYKGFIIKKEGIQVGLTEANTVGIDFVDLPLHKPPPSGGGSGSSGTPNWGQIPACIWFGSEDPRTDSCQEVSALLDTGIAQSYFRIPTTSGHLPPRVDPTSGDIRVVTNTPVTVSFKPSVSGWLFGLNPSESFKVGVFSGGLHDVTPKEMRAYRKGGYVVATFFNSGMHIFRKYEITHDAQRGRVGFKRWT
;
A
#
# COMPACT_ATOMS: atom_id res chain seq x y z
N MET A 1 -53.01 56.82 28.25
CA MET A 1 -52.99 57.54 26.96
C MET A 1 -51.61 57.28 26.35
N GLN A 2 -51.55 56.70 25.13
CA GLN A 2 -50.34 56.29 24.38
C GLN A 2 -49.57 55.08 24.96
N GLN A 3 -49.16 54.02 24.25
CA GLN A 3 -49.16 53.69 22.81
C GLN A 3 -49.12 52.15 22.63
N ARG A 4 -49.57 51.69 21.46
CA ARG A 4 -49.79 50.30 20.99
C ARG A 4 -48.49 49.54 20.69
N LEU A 5 -48.52 48.20 20.71
CA LEU A 5 -48.07 47.27 19.62
C LEU A 5 -48.30 45.80 20.11
N VAL A 6 -49.29 45.00 19.66
CA VAL A 6 -49.57 44.37 18.35
C VAL A 6 -48.89 42.98 18.16
N ARG A 7 -49.74 41.99 17.80
CA ARG A 7 -49.54 40.77 16.97
C ARG A 7 -49.19 39.41 17.61
N ARG A 8 -50.23 38.58 17.66
CA ARG A 8 -50.40 37.26 16.98
C ARG A 8 -49.14 36.38 16.90
N LEU A 9 -49.08 35.36 17.76
CA LEU A 9 -48.27 34.16 17.55
C LEU A 9 -48.83 33.36 16.35
N PHE A 10 -48.07 33.32 15.26
CA PHE A 10 -48.17 32.27 14.26
C PHE A 10 -47.13 31.19 14.62
N TRP A 11 -47.60 29.99 14.94
CA TRP A 11 -46.75 28.80 15.00
C TRP A 11 -46.43 28.38 13.56
N ALA A 12 -45.22 28.67 13.10
CA ALA A 12 -44.65 28.05 11.92
C ALA A 12 -43.85 26.83 12.39
N PHE A 13 -44.43 25.64 12.30
CA PHE A 13 -43.68 24.39 12.30
C PHE A 13 -42.90 24.32 10.98
N THR A 14 -41.63 24.69 11.00
CA THR A 14 -40.70 24.34 9.92
C THR A 14 -40.37 22.86 10.05
N TYR A 15 -40.97 22.04 9.17
CA TYR A 15 -40.49 20.69 8.87
C TYR A 15 -39.08 20.81 8.27
N LEU A 16 -38.06 20.61 9.10
CA LEU A 16 -36.70 20.33 8.64
C LEU A 16 -36.66 18.86 8.21
N SER A 17 -37.00 18.62 6.95
CA SER A 17 -36.69 17.37 6.27
C SER A 17 -35.17 17.25 6.19
N TRP A 18 -34.57 16.44 7.06
CA TRP A 18 -33.19 16.02 6.90
C TRP A 18 -33.11 15.17 5.63
N ILE A 19 -32.72 15.77 4.51
CA ILE A 19 -32.18 15.00 3.40
C ILE A 19 -30.85 14.46 3.93
N ALA A 20 -30.83 13.20 4.36
CA ALA A 20 -29.58 12.51 4.60
C ALA A 20 -28.79 12.57 3.29
N ALA A 21 -27.71 13.36 3.28
CA ALA A 21 -26.82 13.38 2.14
C ALA A 21 -26.35 11.96 1.92
N ALA A 22 -26.58 11.45 0.71
CA ALA A 22 -26.11 10.14 0.28
C ALA A 22 -24.61 10.00 0.63
N GLY A 23 -24.24 8.89 1.29
CA GLY A 23 -22.87 8.66 1.73
C GLY A 23 -21.87 8.60 0.56
N PRO A 24 -20.55 8.64 0.83
CA PRO A 24 -19.50 8.62 -0.19
C PRO A 24 -19.64 7.55 -1.27
N TYR A 25 -20.20 6.41 -0.87
CA TYR A 25 -20.29 5.17 -1.64
C TYR A 25 -21.73 4.84 -2.04
N SER A 26 -22.67 5.76 -1.82
CA SER A 26 -24.06 5.59 -2.24
C SER A 26 -24.13 5.43 -3.76
N GLY A 27 -24.84 4.40 -4.21
CA GLY A 27 -24.97 4.08 -5.64
C GLY A 27 -23.83 3.23 -6.22
N TYR A 28 -22.83 2.87 -5.41
CA TYR A 28 -21.80 1.90 -5.77
C TYR A 28 -22.08 0.56 -5.09
N ASP A 29 -22.38 -0.46 -5.88
CA ASP A 29 -22.88 -1.77 -5.43
C ASP A 29 -22.10 -2.96 -6.01
N VAL A 30 -21.22 -2.71 -6.99
CA VAL A 30 -20.39 -3.75 -7.59
C VAL A 30 -19.12 -3.95 -6.76
N SER A 31 -18.91 -5.19 -6.32
CA SER A 31 -17.68 -5.61 -5.66
C SER A 31 -17.43 -7.10 -5.83
N ALA A 32 -16.19 -7.54 -5.66
CA ALA A 32 -15.83 -8.96 -5.73
C ALA A 32 -14.64 -9.29 -4.82
N LEU A 33 -14.62 -10.50 -4.26
CA LEU A 33 -13.52 -11.01 -3.45
C LEU A 33 -12.58 -11.86 -4.32
N ILE A 34 -11.33 -11.40 -4.48
CA ILE A 34 -10.23 -12.22 -5.00
C ILE A 34 -9.65 -12.99 -3.81
N PRO A 35 -9.87 -14.31 -3.69
CA PRO A 35 -9.42 -15.05 -2.53
C PRO A 35 -7.89 -15.23 -2.53
N PHE A 36 -7.31 -15.30 -1.33
CA PHE A 36 -5.93 -15.76 -1.20
C PHE A 36 -5.83 -17.25 -1.48
N ASP A 37 -4.81 -17.65 -2.24
CA ASP A 37 -4.57 -19.04 -2.63
C ASP A 37 -4.25 -19.93 -1.43
N ASP A 38 -3.57 -19.38 -0.44
CA ASP A 38 -2.89 -20.19 0.55
C ASP A 38 -3.69 -20.42 1.82
N GLN A 39 -4.60 -19.50 2.18
CA GLN A 39 -5.17 -19.43 3.52
C GLN A 39 -6.51 -18.68 3.53
N THR A 40 -7.51 -19.23 4.22
CA THR A 40 -8.70 -18.48 4.64
C THR A 40 -8.41 -17.55 5.83
N ASN A 41 -7.26 -17.73 6.50
CA ASN A 41 -6.81 -16.94 7.66
C ASN A 41 -5.28 -16.76 7.64
N PRO A 42 -4.75 -15.80 6.87
CA PRO A 42 -3.33 -15.51 6.78
C PRO A 42 -2.74 -15.20 8.15
N THR A 43 -1.70 -15.94 8.52
CA THR A 43 -0.90 -15.63 9.73
C THR A 43 -0.10 -14.35 9.60
N TRP A 44 0.02 -13.81 8.37
CA TRP A 44 0.88 -12.69 8.01
C TRP A 44 2.29 -12.86 8.60
N THR A 45 2.82 -14.09 8.53
CA THR A 45 4.24 -14.40 8.78
C THR A 45 4.98 -14.77 7.50
N LYS A 46 4.22 -14.92 6.42
CA LYS A 46 4.65 -15.30 5.07
C LYS A 46 3.81 -14.50 4.09
N HIS A 47 4.33 -14.39 2.88
CA HIS A 47 3.61 -13.80 1.76
C HIS A 47 2.28 -14.52 1.52
N VAL A 48 1.24 -13.74 1.29
CA VAL A 48 -0.05 -14.23 0.80
C VAL A 48 -0.05 -14.20 -0.72
N HIS A 49 -0.60 -15.24 -1.34
CA HIS A 49 -0.61 -15.37 -2.79
C HIS A 49 -2.02 -15.29 -3.35
N VAL A 50 -2.12 -14.92 -4.62
CA VAL A 50 -3.35 -15.06 -5.42
C VAL A 50 -3.04 -15.82 -6.70
N LYS A 51 -4.06 -16.46 -7.25
CA LYS A 51 -4.03 -17.13 -8.55
C LYS A 51 -4.46 -16.15 -9.65
N MET A 52 -3.62 -15.98 -10.67
CA MET A 52 -3.98 -15.16 -11.84
C MET A 52 -3.46 -15.75 -13.15
N LYS A 53 -4.10 -15.39 -14.26
CA LYS A 53 -3.59 -15.61 -15.63
C LYS A 53 -3.34 -14.27 -16.32
N VAL A 54 -2.42 -14.25 -17.27
CA VAL A 54 -2.00 -13.05 -18.00
C VAL A 54 -2.37 -13.16 -19.48
N GLY A 55 -2.99 -12.12 -20.03
CA GLY A 55 -3.33 -11.98 -21.44
C GLY A 55 -4.56 -12.78 -21.89
N SER A 56 -4.78 -13.98 -21.35
CA SER A 56 -5.91 -14.84 -21.68
C SER A 56 -6.37 -15.69 -20.49
N THR A 57 -7.64 -16.07 -20.45
CA THR A 57 -8.19 -17.07 -19.51
C THR A 57 -7.71 -18.49 -19.80
N SER A 58 -7.18 -18.76 -21.00
CA SER A 58 -6.62 -20.07 -21.40
C SER A 58 -5.13 -20.24 -21.06
N GLY A 59 -4.44 -19.20 -20.60
CA GLY A 59 -3.01 -19.26 -20.29
C GLY A 59 -2.66 -20.04 -19.01
N ASP A 60 -1.37 -20.07 -18.70
CA ASP A 60 -0.86 -20.69 -17.48
C ASP A 60 -1.30 -19.93 -16.23
N MET A 61 -1.66 -20.68 -15.19
CA MET A 61 -2.00 -20.11 -13.90
C MET A 61 -0.72 -19.74 -13.16
N LEU A 62 -0.55 -18.45 -12.90
CA LEU A 62 0.50 -17.91 -12.06
C LEU A 62 0.01 -17.81 -10.62
N ARG A 63 0.91 -18.10 -9.69
CA ARG A 63 0.68 -17.94 -8.24
C ARG A 63 1.67 -16.90 -7.72
N LEU A 64 1.19 -15.68 -7.50
CA LEU A 64 2.02 -14.53 -7.19
C LEU A 64 1.69 -13.98 -5.82
N TRP A 65 2.69 -13.48 -5.10
CA TRP A 65 2.41 -12.83 -3.83
C TRP A 65 1.91 -11.40 -4.01
N ILE A 66 1.12 -10.96 -3.03
CA ILE A 66 0.63 -9.59 -2.91
C ILE A 66 1.65 -8.76 -2.15
N ASP A 67 1.99 -7.59 -2.69
CA ASP A 67 2.91 -6.64 -2.10
C ASP A 67 2.28 -5.24 -2.01
N THR A 68 1.92 -4.79 -0.81
CA THR A 68 1.47 -3.41 -0.57
C THR A 68 2.64 -2.42 -0.44
N GLY A 69 3.87 -2.91 -0.32
CA GLY A 69 5.10 -2.13 -0.37
C GLY A 69 5.55 -1.76 -1.78
N SER A 70 4.81 -2.15 -2.81
CA SER A 70 5.07 -1.81 -4.20
C SER A 70 3.80 -1.53 -4.99
N THR A 71 3.94 -0.91 -6.16
CA THR A 71 2.82 -0.69 -7.09
C THR A 71 3.19 -1.23 -8.48
N GLY A 72 2.31 -2.06 -9.05
CA GLY A 72 2.50 -2.67 -10.37
C GLY A 72 2.76 -4.17 -10.30
N VAL A 73 2.46 -4.87 -11.40
CA VAL A 73 2.74 -6.30 -11.54
C VAL A 73 4.11 -6.49 -12.18
N VAL A 74 4.96 -7.29 -11.55
CA VAL A 74 6.33 -7.55 -12.01
C VAL A 74 6.49 -9.04 -12.27
N LEU A 75 6.90 -9.40 -13.49
CA LEU A 75 7.03 -10.78 -13.95
C LEU A 75 8.28 -10.96 -14.82
N PRO A 76 8.92 -12.14 -14.80
CA PRO A 76 9.84 -12.54 -15.84
C PRO A 76 9.21 -12.39 -17.22
N GLY A 77 9.88 -11.68 -18.14
CA GLY A 77 9.37 -11.47 -19.48
C GLY A 77 9.07 -12.80 -20.20
N LYS A 78 9.93 -13.80 -20.01
CA LYS A 78 9.77 -15.14 -20.60
C LYS A 78 8.56 -15.92 -20.08
N ASP A 79 8.02 -15.56 -18.91
CA ASP A 79 6.82 -16.19 -18.34
C ASP A 79 5.53 -15.52 -18.86
N ILE A 80 5.64 -14.47 -19.69
CA ILE A 80 4.51 -13.75 -20.28
C ILE A 80 4.30 -14.25 -21.71
N ALA A 81 3.19 -14.95 -21.92
CA ALA A 81 2.82 -15.44 -23.24
C ALA A 81 2.78 -14.32 -24.29
N GLY A 82 3.48 -14.56 -25.40
CA GLY A 82 3.58 -13.64 -26.54
C GLY A 82 4.40 -12.38 -26.29
N PHE A 83 5.18 -12.32 -25.20
CA PHE A 83 6.16 -11.26 -25.01
C PHE A 83 7.46 -11.57 -25.76
N SER A 84 8.02 -10.55 -26.41
CA SER A 84 9.38 -10.55 -26.93
C SER A 84 10.13 -9.34 -26.38
N GLN A 85 11.43 -9.48 -26.11
CA GLN A 85 12.27 -8.34 -25.74
C GLN A 85 12.30 -7.26 -26.83
N ASN A 86 11.99 -7.62 -28.09
CA ASN A 86 11.83 -6.67 -29.19
C ASN A 86 10.63 -5.72 -28.99
N ASP A 87 9.67 -6.08 -28.14
CA ASP A 87 8.54 -5.22 -27.75
C ASP A 87 8.97 -4.08 -26.80
N CYS A 88 10.19 -4.16 -26.23
CA CYS A 88 10.75 -3.14 -25.36
C CYS A 88 11.39 -1.99 -26.15
N THR A 89 10.58 -0.98 -26.46
CA THR A 89 11.01 0.31 -27.01
C THR A 89 11.52 1.25 -25.91
N TRP A 90 12.16 2.36 -26.28
CA TRP A 90 12.55 3.37 -25.29
C TRP A 90 11.37 4.00 -24.53
N ARG A 91 10.16 3.96 -25.11
CA ARG A 91 8.96 4.60 -24.52
C ARG A 91 8.32 3.80 -23.39
N ASN A 92 8.50 2.48 -23.42
CA ASN A 92 7.91 1.58 -22.44
C ASN A 92 8.95 0.90 -21.56
N ARG A 93 10.25 1.20 -21.72
CA ARG A 93 11.26 0.80 -20.73
C ARG A 93 10.94 1.43 -19.38
N GLY A 94 11.22 0.65 -18.34
CA GLY A 94 11.05 1.08 -16.97
C GLY A 94 11.70 0.10 -16.02
N PHE A 95 11.56 0.37 -14.73
CA PHE A 95 12.20 -0.45 -13.72
C PHE A 95 11.40 -0.53 -12.43
N HIS A 96 11.77 -1.50 -11.60
CA HIS A 96 11.27 -1.65 -10.25
C HIS A 96 12.43 -1.96 -9.31
N TYR A 97 12.66 -1.12 -8.31
CA TYR A 97 13.74 -1.32 -7.33
C TYR A 97 13.17 -1.60 -5.94
N LEU A 98 13.58 -2.73 -5.36
CA LEU A 98 13.19 -3.17 -4.02
C LEU A 98 14.31 -2.82 -3.04
N THR A 99 14.15 -1.71 -2.31
CA THR A 99 15.15 -1.21 -1.34
C THR A 99 15.35 -2.14 -0.15
N SER A 100 14.41 -3.03 0.14
CA SER A 100 14.53 -4.01 1.22
C SER A 100 15.49 -5.16 0.91
N SER A 101 15.68 -5.46 -0.39
CA SER A 101 16.52 -6.55 -0.89
C SER A 101 17.65 -6.09 -1.82
N ASN A 102 17.73 -4.79 -2.12
CA ASN A 102 18.64 -4.18 -3.09
C ASN A 102 18.56 -4.84 -4.48
N ILE A 103 17.35 -5.22 -4.92
CA ILE A 103 17.13 -5.83 -6.23
C ILE A 103 16.48 -4.83 -7.18
N LEU A 104 17.16 -4.58 -8.31
CA LEU A 104 16.66 -3.79 -9.43
C LEU A 104 16.19 -4.71 -10.56
N TYR A 105 14.91 -4.61 -10.90
CA TYR A 105 14.30 -5.26 -12.05
C TYR A 105 14.20 -4.28 -13.21
N LEU A 106 14.81 -4.63 -14.34
CA LEU A 106 14.74 -3.87 -15.58
C LEU A 106 13.88 -4.59 -16.61
N GLY A 107 12.98 -3.86 -17.22
CA GLY A 107 12.00 -4.43 -18.14
C GLY A 107 11.36 -3.39 -19.04
N CYS A 108 10.24 -3.79 -19.64
CA CYS A 108 9.31 -2.85 -20.23
C CYS A 108 7.88 -3.05 -19.73
N TRP A 109 7.18 -1.94 -19.57
CA TRP A 109 5.78 -1.86 -19.20
C TRP A 109 4.91 -2.21 -20.41
N ILE A 110 4.32 -3.40 -20.40
CA ILE A 110 3.42 -3.88 -21.45
C ILE A 110 2.00 -4.01 -20.89
N THR A 111 1.01 -3.48 -21.59
CA THR A 111 -0.38 -3.58 -21.12
C THR A 111 -0.90 -4.99 -21.37
N LYS A 112 -1.41 -5.64 -20.32
CA LYS A 112 -2.04 -6.97 -20.39
C LYS A 112 -3.33 -6.98 -19.58
N ASP A 113 -4.22 -7.87 -19.98
CA ASP A 113 -5.35 -8.25 -19.14
C ASP A 113 -4.88 -9.26 -18.10
N LEU A 114 -5.32 -9.07 -16.87
CA LEU A 114 -5.06 -9.95 -15.73
C LEU A 114 -6.39 -10.55 -15.30
N TYR A 115 -6.42 -11.88 -15.17
CA TYR A 115 -7.63 -12.62 -14.84
C TYR A 115 -7.41 -13.29 -13.49
N PHE A 116 -8.21 -12.91 -12.48
CA PHE A 116 -8.14 -13.45 -11.12
C PHE A 116 -9.25 -14.47 -10.92
N PHE A 117 -8.93 -15.60 -10.28
CA PHE A 117 -9.81 -16.75 -10.15
C PHE A 117 -10.14 -17.07 -8.70
N ASN A 118 -11.27 -17.72 -8.47
CA ASN A 118 -11.58 -18.32 -7.18
C ASN A 118 -10.66 -19.53 -6.92
N THR A 119 -10.34 -19.80 -5.64
CA THR A 119 -9.33 -20.75 -5.17
C THR A 119 -9.51 -22.19 -5.62
N GLU A 120 -10.73 -22.59 -5.98
CA GLU A 120 -11.08 -24.00 -6.18
C GLU A 120 -11.09 -24.47 -7.65
N THR A 121 -11.32 -23.60 -8.64
CA THR A 121 -11.29 -23.98 -10.08
C THR A 121 -10.91 -22.82 -10.99
N THR A 122 -10.29 -23.13 -12.15
CA THR A 122 -9.97 -22.15 -13.21
C THR A 122 -11.17 -21.64 -13.99
N GLU A 123 -12.37 -22.17 -13.70
CA GLU A 123 -13.62 -21.83 -14.40
C GLU A 123 -14.32 -20.62 -13.75
N ASN A 124 -13.90 -20.24 -12.55
CA ASN A 124 -14.50 -19.17 -11.77
C ASN A 124 -13.67 -17.89 -11.86
N LEU A 125 -13.61 -17.29 -13.04
CA LEU A 125 -13.13 -15.90 -13.19
C LEU A 125 -13.92 -15.02 -12.22
N VAL A 126 -13.22 -14.18 -11.46
CA VAL A 126 -13.84 -13.26 -10.50
C VAL A 126 -13.65 -11.81 -10.96
N VAL A 127 -12.41 -11.45 -11.28
CA VAL A 127 -12.02 -10.08 -11.63
C VAL A 127 -11.14 -10.11 -12.86
N GLN A 128 -11.37 -9.17 -13.78
CA GLN A 128 -10.45 -8.85 -14.85
C GLN A 128 -9.95 -7.43 -14.68
N SER A 129 -8.64 -7.25 -14.70
CA SER A 129 -7.98 -5.95 -14.67
C SER A 129 -7.18 -5.73 -15.94
N ARG A 130 -6.99 -4.47 -16.35
CA ARG A 130 -6.13 -4.10 -17.47
C ARG A 130 -5.11 -3.09 -17.00
N VAL A 131 -3.85 -3.51 -16.96
CA VAL A 131 -2.76 -2.69 -16.44
C VAL A 131 -1.46 -2.90 -17.23
N PRO A 132 -0.55 -1.91 -17.21
CA PRO A 132 0.85 -2.16 -17.55
C PRO A 132 1.49 -3.12 -16.53
N ILE A 133 2.12 -4.19 -17.03
CA ILE A 133 2.96 -5.10 -16.25
C ILE A 133 4.43 -4.92 -16.65
N LEU A 134 5.36 -4.99 -15.71
CA LEU A 134 6.78 -4.94 -15.99
C LEU A 134 7.24 -6.33 -16.44
N ALA A 135 7.45 -6.49 -17.74
CA ALA A 135 8.08 -7.67 -18.34
C ALA A 135 9.60 -7.56 -18.18
N VAL A 136 10.14 -8.24 -17.17
CA VAL A 136 11.53 -8.14 -16.77
C VAL A 136 12.41 -8.98 -17.68
N TYR A 137 13.42 -8.36 -18.30
CA TYR A 137 14.45 -9.05 -19.07
C TYR A 137 15.81 -9.05 -18.36
N ARG A 138 15.96 -8.29 -17.27
CA ARG A 138 17.22 -8.22 -16.51
C ARG A 138 16.96 -7.97 -15.03
N ARG A 139 17.62 -8.75 -14.16
CA ARG A 139 17.58 -8.62 -12.70
C ARG A 139 19.00 -8.33 -12.20
N ILE A 140 19.15 -7.23 -11.48
CA ILE A 140 20.43 -6.79 -10.92
C ILE A 140 20.30 -6.81 -9.40
N GLU A 141 21.27 -7.41 -8.73
CA GLU A 141 21.45 -7.26 -7.28
C GLU A 141 22.52 -6.19 -7.04
N CYS A 142 22.14 -5.14 -6.33
CA CYS A 142 22.98 -3.98 -6.07
C CYS A 142 23.69 -4.18 -4.73
N ASP A 143 24.91 -3.70 -4.62
CA ASP A 143 25.64 -3.72 -3.35
C ASP A 143 24.84 -2.95 -2.30
N ALA A 144 24.89 -3.40 -1.05
CA ALA A 144 24.20 -2.75 0.06
C ALA A 144 24.69 -1.30 0.32
N SER A 145 25.87 -0.93 -0.16
CA SER A 145 26.37 0.45 -0.13
C SER A 145 25.88 1.33 -1.28
N THR A 146 25.16 0.76 -2.27
CA THR A 146 24.65 1.52 -3.41
C THR A 146 23.71 2.63 -2.94
N ASP A 147 23.91 3.84 -3.44
CA ASP A 147 22.99 4.95 -3.16
C ASP A 147 21.67 4.72 -3.90
N ASP A 148 20.59 4.42 -3.17
CA ASP A 148 19.28 4.25 -3.80
C ASP A 148 18.86 5.47 -4.64
N LEU A 149 19.28 6.70 -4.30
CA LEU A 149 18.96 7.88 -5.14
C LEU A 149 19.56 7.75 -6.54
N TYR A 150 20.76 7.18 -6.64
CA TYR A 150 21.36 6.86 -7.93
C TYR A 150 20.47 5.88 -8.69
N VAL A 151 20.06 4.79 -8.03
CA VAL A 151 19.20 3.75 -8.63
C VAL A 151 17.87 4.33 -9.10
N PHE A 152 17.22 5.16 -8.27
CA PHE A 152 15.95 5.81 -8.62
C PHE A 152 16.09 6.79 -9.78
N SER A 153 17.24 7.44 -9.92
CA SER A 153 17.47 8.47 -10.95
C SER A 153 17.93 7.89 -12.29
N HIS A 154 18.62 6.76 -12.27
CA HIS A 154 19.27 6.19 -13.46
C HIS A 154 18.68 4.85 -13.89
N GLY A 155 17.96 4.14 -13.01
CA GLY A 155 17.54 2.77 -13.27
C GLY A 155 18.74 1.84 -13.49
N ASP A 156 19.81 2.03 -12.74
CA ASP A 156 21.04 1.23 -12.82
C ASP A 156 21.73 1.15 -11.46
N CYS A 157 22.63 0.17 -11.31
CA CYS A 157 23.45 -0.02 -10.13
C CYS A 157 24.93 -0.02 -10.49
N PRO A 158 25.72 0.97 -10.04
CA PRO A 158 27.13 1.09 -10.38
C PRO A 158 27.94 -0.06 -9.75
N ASP A 159 27.62 -0.38 -8.50
CA ASP A 159 28.23 -1.47 -7.73
C ASP A 159 27.27 -2.65 -7.68
N LYS A 160 27.24 -3.46 -8.75
CA LYS A 160 26.37 -4.64 -8.83
C LYS A 160 27.05 -5.89 -8.30
N VAL A 161 26.35 -6.62 -7.43
CA VAL A 161 26.74 -7.94 -6.90
C VAL A 161 26.43 -9.03 -7.91
N SER A 162 25.27 -8.94 -8.59
CA SER A 162 24.90 -9.88 -9.66
C SER A 162 24.07 -9.21 -10.76
N ASP A 163 24.09 -9.79 -11.95
CA ASP A 163 23.44 -9.26 -13.15
C ASP A 163 22.97 -10.41 -14.03
N VAL A 164 21.67 -10.69 -13.99
CA VAL A 164 21.05 -11.86 -14.63
C VAL A 164 20.15 -11.42 -15.76
N LEU A 165 20.47 -11.86 -16.98
CA LEU A 165 19.60 -11.73 -18.16
C LEU A 165 18.55 -12.85 -18.15
N ASP A 166 17.36 -12.55 -18.68
CA ASP A 166 16.21 -13.46 -18.77
C ASP A 166 15.93 -14.25 -17.47
N PRO A 167 15.78 -13.54 -16.33
CA PRO A 167 15.63 -14.18 -15.02
C PRO A 167 14.33 -15.01 -14.94
N SER A 168 14.22 -15.90 -13.95
CA SER A 168 13.02 -16.74 -13.67
C SER A 168 12.77 -16.85 -12.18
N GLY A 169 11.62 -17.41 -11.81
CA GLY A 169 11.36 -17.90 -10.46
C GLY A 169 11.00 -16.79 -9.46
N PHE A 170 10.53 -15.66 -9.96
CA PHE A 170 10.00 -14.57 -9.15
C PHE A 170 8.72 -14.02 -9.80
N GLY A 171 7.94 -13.27 -9.04
CA GLY A 171 6.81 -12.53 -9.56
C GLY A 171 5.88 -12.07 -8.45
N PHE A 172 5.39 -10.85 -8.56
CA PHE A 172 4.54 -10.26 -7.52
C PHE A 172 3.55 -9.25 -8.08
N ILE A 173 2.53 -8.98 -7.27
CA ILE A 173 1.46 -8.03 -7.56
C ILE A 173 1.55 -6.89 -6.55
N GLY A 174 2.13 -5.77 -6.99
CA GLY A 174 2.17 -4.53 -6.26
C GLY A 174 0.80 -3.85 -6.24
N ILE A 175 0.17 -3.77 -5.08
CA ILE A 175 -1.15 -3.12 -4.89
C ILE A 175 -1.08 -1.90 -3.97
N GLY A 176 0.12 -1.47 -3.60
CA GLY A 176 0.37 -0.29 -2.76
C GLY A 176 0.06 1.04 -3.44
N TRP A 177 0.28 2.10 -2.67
CA TRP A 177 0.17 3.51 -3.07
C TRP A 177 1.36 4.30 -2.49
N GLY A 178 1.55 5.56 -2.89
CA GLY A 178 2.60 6.43 -2.33
C GLY A 178 4.03 5.95 -2.59
N ARG A 179 4.25 5.12 -3.61
CA ARG A 179 5.56 4.51 -3.89
C ARG A 179 6.49 5.41 -4.72
N MET A 180 5.93 6.38 -5.45
CA MET A 180 6.72 7.37 -6.18
C MET A 180 7.55 8.28 -5.26
N ASP A 181 7.04 8.57 -4.06
CA ASP A 181 7.76 9.36 -3.04
C ASP A 181 8.87 8.57 -2.34
N ASP A 182 8.95 7.26 -2.57
CA ASP A 182 9.88 6.36 -1.89
C ASP A 182 10.44 5.31 -2.85
N GLY A 183 10.94 5.79 -3.98
CA GLY A 183 11.88 5.03 -4.79
C GLY A 183 11.33 4.17 -5.90
N GLN A 184 10.03 4.28 -6.19
CA GLN A 184 9.41 3.61 -7.33
C GLN A 184 8.78 4.67 -8.25
N PRO A 185 9.57 5.40 -9.06
CA PRO A 185 9.06 6.47 -9.91
C PRO A 185 8.00 5.97 -10.92
N ASP A 186 8.08 4.70 -11.32
CA ASP A 186 7.08 4.07 -12.18
C ASP A 186 5.88 3.48 -11.42
N GLY A 187 5.86 3.54 -10.08
CA GLY A 187 4.82 2.99 -9.20
C GLY A 187 3.54 3.82 -9.17
N THR A 188 2.94 4.05 -10.34
CA THR A 188 1.75 4.90 -10.54
C THR A 188 0.44 4.11 -10.41
N SER A 189 -0.65 4.83 -10.09
CA SER A 189 -1.98 4.27 -9.85
C SER A 189 -2.54 3.46 -11.04
N ASP A 190 -2.18 3.78 -12.29
CA ASP A 190 -2.59 3.03 -13.49
C ASP A 190 -2.00 1.61 -13.56
N LYS A 191 -0.99 1.31 -12.75
CA LYS A 191 -0.36 -0.02 -12.70
C LYS A 191 -0.93 -0.92 -11.60
N ASN A 192 -1.73 -0.37 -10.69
CA ASN A 192 -2.33 -1.15 -9.61
C ASN A 192 -3.55 -1.94 -10.13
N PRO A 193 -3.50 -3.28 -10.17
CA PRO A 193 -4.58 -4.07 -10.77
C PRO A 193 -5.89 -4.04 -9.98
N MET A 194 -5.85 -3.72 -8.69
CA MET A 194 -7.04 -3.72 -7.83
C MET A 194 -7.95 -2.50 -8.05
N ILE A 195 -7.44 -1.46 -8.71
CA ILE A 195 -8.17 -0.20 -8.98
C ILE A 195 -8.33 0.09 -10.48
N ASN A 196 -7.73 -0.73 -11.34
CA ASN A 196 -7.88 -0.70 -12.81
C ASN A 196 -8.62 -1.95 -13.29
N VAL A 197 -9.73 -2.26 -12.61
CA VAL A 197 -10.63 -3.36 -12.92
C VAL A 197 -11.51 -2.97 -14.11
N VAL A 198 -11.58 -3.84 -15.11
CA VAL A 198 -12.39 -3.64 -16.32
C VAL A 198 -13.64 -4.51 -16.33
N ASN A 199 -13.64 -5.63 -15.59
CA ASN A 199 -14.79 -6.51 -15.48
C ASN A 199 -14.81 -7.24 -14.12
N ILE A 200 -16.01 -7.48 -13.59
CA ILE A 200 -16.28 -8.35 -12.44
C ILE A 200 -17.30 -9.39 -12.87
N ALA A 201 -17.00 -10.67 -12.64
CA ALA A 201 -17.88 -11.75 -13.04
C ALA A 201 -19.24 -11.65 -12.35
N GLY A 202 -20.31 -11.86 -13.12
CA GLY A 202 -21.70 -11.73 -12.65
C GLY A 202 -22.22 -10.29 -12.57
N ALA A 203 -21.38 -9.26 -12.73
CA ALA A 203 -21.84 -7.88 -12.84
C ALA A 203 -22.24 -7.55 -14.28
N ALA A 204 -23.37 -6.85 -14.46
CA ALA A 204 -23.81 -6.40 -15.78
C ALA A 204 -22.93 -5.29 -16.36
N SER A 205 -22.28 -4.50 -15.50
CA SER A 205 -21.42 -3.38 -15.85
C SER A 205 -20.48 -3.03 -14.69
N THR A 206 -19.34 -2.41 -14.99
CA THR A 206 -18.43 -1.80 -14.01
C THR A 206 -18.69 -0.29 -13.82
N SER A 207 -19.78 0.25 -14.37
CA SER A 207 -20.12 1.68 -14.23
C SER A 207 -20.41 2.13 -12.79
N THR A 208 -20.90 1.22 -11.94
CA THR A 208 -21.11 1.44 -10.49
C THR A 208 -19.99 0.84 -9.64
N LEU A 209 -18.84 0.54 -10.24
CA LEU A 209 -17.65 0.10 -9.50
C LEU A 209 -16.90 1.32 -8.95
N TYR A 210 -16.82 1.43 -7.62
CA TYR A 210 -15.97 2.43 -6.99
C TYR A 210 -14.51 1.95 -6.97
N LYS A 211 -13.57 2.77 -7.46
CA LYS A 211 -12.14 2.40 -7.50
C LYS A 211 -11.52 2.40 -6.11
N GLY A 212 -11.36 1.22 -5.56
CA GLY A 212 -10.73 0.95 -4.27
C GLY A 212 -10.83 -0.52 -3.92
N PHE A 213 -10.18 -0.92 -2.83
CA PHE A 213 -10.20 -2.30 -2.39
C PHE A 213 -10.02 -2.41 -0.87
N ILE A 214 -10.35 -3.58 -0.31
CA ILE A 214 -10.16 -3.94 1.09
C ILE A 214 -9.33 -5.22 1.13
N ILE A 215 -8.19 -5.18 1.81
CA ILE A 215 -7.42 -6.38 2.14
C ILE A 215 -8.07 -7.01 3.37
N LYS A 216 -8.53 -8.24 3.19
CA LYS A 216 -9.19 -9.05 4.21
C LYS A 216 -8.34 -10.28 4.57
N LYS A 217 -8.82 -11.13 5.48
CA LYS A 217 -8.23 -12.42 5.83
C LYS A 217 -8.40 -13.38 4.68
N GLU A 218 -9.57 -13.38 4.06
CA GLU A 218 -9.92 -14.35 3.03
C GLU A 218 -9.37 -13.95 1.66
N GLY A 219 -8.97 -12.69 1.47
CA GLY A 219 -8.52 -12.18 0.18
C GLY A 219 -8.59 -10.67 0.02
N ILE A 220 -8.66 -10.20 -1.22
CA ILE A 220 -8.79 -8.78 -1.57
C ILE A 220 -10.19 -8.52 -2.14
N GLN A 221 -10.98 -7.74 -1.42
CA GLN A 221 -12.27 -7.26 -1.91
C GLN A 221 -12.03 -6.05 -2.82
N VAL A 222 -12.22 -6.18 -4.13
CA VAL A 222 -12.21 -5.05 -5.06
C VAL A 222 -13.59 -4.42 -5.16
N GLY A 223 -13.65 -3.10 -5.32
CA GLY A 223 -14.89 -2.34 -5.36
C GLY A 223 -15.37 -1.94 -3.96
N LEU A 224 -15.32 -0.64 -3.67
CA LEU A 224 -15.90 -0.12 -2.42
C LEU A 224 -17.40 0.11 -2.60
N THR A 225 -18.18 -0.34 -1.62
CA THR A 225 -19.63 -0.17 -1.58
C THR A 225 -20.02 0.43 -0.24
N GLU A 226 -21.23 0.97 -0.15
CA GLU A 226 -21.76 1.44 1.14
C GLU A 226 -21.74 0.32 2.19
N ALA A 227 -22.13 -0.89 1.81
CA ALA A 227 -22.18 -2.03 2.73
C ALA A 227 -20.79 -2.45 3.24
N ASN A 228 -19.77 -2.50 2.38
CA ASN A 228 -18.45 -2.98 2.78
C ASN A 228 -17.56 -1.90 3.42
N THR A 229 -18.00 -0.64 3.43
CA THR A 229 -17.27 0.48 4.04
C THR A 229 -17.79 0.89 5.42
N VAL A 230 -18.81 0.21 5.94
CA VAL A 230 -19.35 0.46 7.29
C VAL A 230 -18.30 0.16 8.36
N GLY A 231 -18.11 1.14 9.26
CA GLY A 231 -17.25 1.02 10.43
C GLY A 231 -15.75 1.14 10.13
N ILE A 232 -15.39 1.69 8.98
CA ILE A 232 -13.99 1.95 8.63
C ILE A 232 -13.56 3.33 9.14
N ASP A 233 -12.43 3.36 9.86
CA ASP A 233 -11.77 4.58 10.26
C ASP A 233 -10.79 5.03 9.18
N PHE A 234 -11.15 6.09 8.44
CA PHE A 234 -10.34 6.61 7.34
C PHE A 234 -9.32 7.66 7.79
N VAL A 235 -8.17 7.61 7.12
CA VAL A 235 -7.08 8.60 7.17
C VAL A 235 -6.87 9.13 5.75
N ASP A 236 -6.83 10.45 5.61
CA ASP A 236 -6.58 11.09 4.32
C ASP A 236 -5.08 11.00 3.96
N LEU A 237 -4.84 10.71 2.69
CA LEU A 237 -3.52 10.65 2.08
C LEU A 237 -3.23 11.99 1.39
N PRO A 238 -2.00 12.51 1.47
CA PRO A 238 -1.63 13.69 0.70
C PRO A 238 -1.67 13.36 -0.80
N LEU A 239 -2.07 14.32 -1.63
CA LEU A 239 -1.95 14.16 -3.07
C LEU A 239 -0.47 14.15 -3.46
N HIS A 240 -0.04 13.15 -4.22
CA HIS A 240 1.31 13.16 -4.78
C HIS A 240 1.39 14.24 -5.87
N LYS A 241 2.27 15.22 -5.67
CA LYS A 241 2.57 16.22 -6.70
C LYS A 241 3.68 15.64 -7.57
N PRO A 242 3.44 15.37 -8.87
CA PRO A 242 4.49 14.83 -9.73
C PRO A 242 5.69 15.78 -9.73
N PRO A 243 6.94 15.28 -9.81
CA PRO A 243 8.09 16.13 -10.01
C PRO A 243 7.91 16.94 -11.32
N PRO A 244 8.47 18.17 -11.42
CA PRO A 244 8.29 19.06 -12.57
C PRO A 244 8.68 18.48 -13.94
N SER A 245 9.39 17.35 -13.97
CA SER A 245 9.90 16.70 -15.18
C SER A 245 9.31 15.30 -15.37
N GLY A 246 8.17 15.22 -16.06
CA GLY A 246 7.92 14.20 -17.09
C GLY A 246 7.56 12.76 -16.68
N GLY A 247 7.33 12.45 -15.40
CA GLY A 247 6.75 11.15 -15.00
C GLY A 247 5.27 11.07 -15.39
N GLY A 248 4.89 10.08 -16.19
CA GLY A 248 3.60 9.99 -16.88
C GLY A 248 2.39 10.34 -16.02
N SER A 249 1.54 11.22 -16.54
CA SER A 249 0.19 11.41 -16.03
C SER A 249 -0.51 10.05 -16.06
N GLY A 250 -0.80 9.48 -14.88
CA GLY A 250 -1.48 8.18 -14.78
C GLY A 250 -2.73 8.21 -15.65
N SER A 251 -2.72 7.42 -16.73
CA SER A 251 -3.76 7.43 -17.76
C SER A 251 -5.11 6.87 -17.27
N SER A 252 -5.15 6.38 -16.02
CA SER A 252 -6.32 5.78 -15.38
C SER A 252 -7.35 6.81 -14.88
N GLY A 253 -7.01 8.11 -14.88
CA GLY A 253 -7.83 9.16 -14.27
C GLY A 253 -7.92 9.07 -12.74
N THR A 254 -7.21 8.12 -12.12
CA THR A 254 -7.12 7.96 -10.67
C THR A 254 -5.90 8.72 -10.15
N PRO A 255 -6.05 9.67 -9.21
CA PRO A 255 -4.91 10.41 -8.68
C PRO A 255 -3.87 9.48 -8.05
N ASN A 256 -2.62 9.93 -8.08
CA ASN A 256 -1.57 9.32 -7.29
C ASN A 256 -1.58 9.93 -5.89
N TRP A 257 -1.68 9.08 -4.88
CA TRP A 257 -1.67 9.49 -3.47
C TRP A 257 -0.31 9.19 -2.86
N GLY A 258 0.13 10.03 -1.93
CA GLY A 258 1.31 9.83 -1.12
C GLY A 258 1.08 8.83 0.01
N GLN A 259 2.08 8.69 0.86
CA GLN A 259 2.08 7.74 1.97
C GLN A 259 1.21 8.19 3.15
N ILE A 260 0.96 7.29 4.11
CA ILE A 260 0.10 7.55 5.26
C ILE A 260 0.81 8.52 6.22
N PRO A 261 0.26 9.70 6.52
CA PRO A 261 0.83 10.55 7.57
C PRO A 261 0.71 9.86 8.93
N ALA A 262 1.79 9.76 9.69
CA ALA A 262 1.81 9.08 10.97
C ALA A 262 2.74 9.75 11.99
N CYS A 263 2.58 9.36 13.25
CA CYS A 263 3.49 9.68 14.35
C CYS A 263 4.04 8.37 14.94
N ILE A 264 5.33 8.35 15.28
CA ILE A 264 5.97 7.25 16.01
C ILE A 264 6.62 7.75 17.31
N TRP A 265 6.57 6.91 18.35
CA TRP A 265 7.21 7.11 19.65
C TRP A 265 8.06 5.90 20.02
N PHE A 266 9.18 6.13 20.70
CA PHE A 266 10.11 5.10 21.13
C PHE A 266 10.40 5.22 22.62
N GLY A 267 10.37 4.11 23.35
CA GLY A 267 10.91 4.07 24.71
C GLY A 267 9.97 4.49 25.84
N SER A 268 8.74 4.95 25.54
CA SER A 268 7.67 5.09 26.53
C SER A 268 6.48 4.19 26.16
N GLU A 269 5.94 3.48 27.15
CA GLU A 269 4.63 2.83 27.04
C GLU A 269 3.49 3.87 27.03
N ASP A 270 3.76 5.11 27.48
CA ASP A 270 2.85 6.23 27.41
C ASP A 270 3.29 7.24 26.33
N PRO A 271 2.65 7.26 25.15
CA PRO A 271 2.99 8.18 24.06
C PRO A 271 2.68 9.65 24.37
N ARG A 272 2.04 9.96 25.51
CA ARG A 272 1.78 11.34 25.98
C ARG A 272 2.98 11.99 26.65
N THR A 273 4.00 11.20 27.02
CA THR A 273 5.18 11.68 27.76
C THR A 273 6.40 11.92 26.87
N ASP A 274 6.30 11.62 25.58
CA ASP A 274 7.42 11.70 24.63
C ASP A 274 7.01 12.48 23.37
N SER A 275 7.97 13.13 22.72
CA SER A 275 7.71 13.92 21.52
C SER A 275 7.45 12.99 20.34
N CYS A 276 6.30 13.17 19.66
CA CYS A 276 6.04 12.47 18.40
C CYS A 276 7.15 12.77 17.40
N GLN A 277 7.64 11.73 16.74
CA GLN A 277 8.35 11.88 15.49
C GLN A 277 7.39 11.66 14.32
N GLU A 278 7.15 12.71 13.53
CA GLU A 278 6.33 12.62 12.33
C GLU A 278 7.03 11.75 11.27
N VAL A 279 6.25 10.86 10.65
CA VAL A 279 6.72 9.92 9.64
C VAL A 279 5.70 9.79 8.51
N SER A 280 6.19 9.46 7.33
CA SER A 280 5.38 8.80 6.33
C SER A 280 5.38 7.29 6.59
N ALA A 281 4.20 6.69 6.72
CA ALA A 281 4.03 5.28 6.99
C ALA A 281 3.62 4.48 5.74
N LEU A 282 4.20 3.28 5.64
CA LEU A 282 3.88 2.25 4.67
C LEU A 282 3.43 0.99 5.40
N LEU A 283 2.29 0.45 4.97
CA LEU A 283 1.83 -0.88 5.38
C LEU A 283 2.28 -1.86 4.31
N ASP A 284 3.09 -2.85 4.65
CA ASP A 284 3.85 -3.64 3.67
C ASP A 284 3.66 -5.14 3.87
N THR A 285 2.94 -5.80 2.96
CA THR A 285 2.77 -7.26 2.97
C THR A 285 3.99 -8.02 2.44
N GLY A 286 4.96 -7.34 1.82
CA GLY A 286 6.15 -7.91 1.20
C GLY A 286 7.28 -8.26 2.18
N ILE A 287 7.25 -7.77 3.43
CA ILE A 287 8.29 -8.03 4.43
C ILE A 287 7.73 -8.33 5.82
N ALA A 288 8.45 -9.12 6.61
CA ALA A 288 8.03 -9.50 7.98
C ALA A 288 8.62 -8.59 9.06
N GLN A 289 9.78 -8.01 8.79
CA GLN A 289 10.42 -7.01 9.63
C GLN A 289 9.81 -5.63 9.42
N SER A 290 9.97 -4.75 10.42
CA SER A 290 9.67 -3.32 10.27
C SER A 290 10.94 -2.54 9.98
N TYR A 291 10.82 -1.42 9.26
CA TYR A 291 11.90 -0.47 9.05
C TYR A 291 11.54 0.91 9.57
N PHE A 292 12.52 1.59 10.12
CA PHE A 292 12.45 2.99 10.48
C PHE A 292 13.66 3.73 9.92
N ARG A 293 13.40 4.69 9.05
CA ARG A 293 14.44 5.48 8.38
C ARG A 293 14.27 6.92 8.78
N ILE A 294 15.36 7.57 9.15
CA ILE A 294 15.37 9.00 9.45
C ILE A 294 16.47 9.72 8.66
N PRO A 295 16.31 11.03 8.37
CA PRO A 295 17.38 11.82 7.77
C PRO A 295 18.64 11.81 8.64
N THR A 296 19.82 12.00 8.04
CA THR A 296 21.07 12.16 8.81
C THR A 296 21.06 13.40 9.71
N THR A 297 20.27 14.41 9.37
CA THR A 297 20.29 15.75 9.99
C THR A 297 19.21 15.98 11.05
N SER A 298 18.29 15.05 11.27
CA SER A 298 17.18 15.24 12.24
C SER A 298 16.68 13.93 12.85
N GLY A 299 15.89 14.05 13.92
CA GLY A 299 15.21 12.94 14.57
C GLY A 299 16.09 12.06 15.46
N HIS A 300 15.43 11.20 16.24
CA HIS A 300 16.08 10.27 17.16
C HIS A 300 15.91 8.84 16.66
N LEU A 301 17.00 8.05 16.69
CA LEU A 301 16.88 6.61 16.48
C LEU A 301 16.47 5.93 17.79
N PRO A 302 15.67 4.86 17.74
CA PRO A 302 15.52 3.98 18.89
C PRO A 302 16.86 3.32 19.29
N PRO A 303 16.96 2.77 20.51
CA PRO A 303 18.12 1.98 20.92
C PRO A 303 18.42 0.85 19.94
N ARG A 304 19.67 0.74 19.49
CA ARG A 304 20.14 -0.32 18.58
C ARG A 304 21.00 -1.33 19.32
N VAL A 305 20.99 -2.59 18.86
CA VAL A 305 21.72 -3.72 19.47
C VAL A 305 23.21 -3.41 19.60
N ASP A 306 23.80 -2.88 18.54
CA ASP A 306 25.16 -2.35 18.56
C ASP A 306 25.23 -1.08 17.70
N PRO A 307 25.18 0.11 18.33
CA PRO A 307 25.18 1.37 17.60
C PRO A 307 26.54 1.67 16.95
N THR A 308 27.61 0.92 17.28
CA THR A 308 28.99 1.18 16.84
C THR A 308 29.44 0.31 15.67
N SER A 309 28.86 -0.89 15.49
CA SER A 309 29.22 -1.81 14.39
C SER A 309 28.43 -1.61 13.10
N GLY A 310 27.53 -0.62 13.06
CA GLY A 310 26.62 -0.43 11.93
C GLY A 310 25.41 -1.38 11.97
N ASP A 311 25.24 -2.17 13.03
CA ASP A 311 24.03 -2.97 13.22
C ASP A 311 22.80 -2.05 13.36
N ILE A 312 21.88 -2.18 12.41
CA ILE A 312 20.67 -1.36 12.36
C ILE A 312 19.52 -1.99 13.15
N ARG A 313 19.69 -3.16 13.76
CA ARG A 313 18.62 -3.80 14.55
C ARG A 313 18.33 -3.03 15.82
N VAL A 314 17.04 -2.79 16.08
CA VAL A 314 16.53 -2.20 17.31
C VAL A 314 16.59 -3.22 18.43
N VAL A 315 16.94 -2.78 19.65
CA VAL A 315 17.02 -3.64 20.85
C VAL A 315 15.65 -4.30 21.09
N THR A 316 15.65 -5.62 21.31
CA THR A 316 14.44 -6.38 21.70
C THR A 316 13.80 -5.76 22.94
N ASN A 317 12.48 -5.86 23.07
CA ASN A 317 11.68 -5.28 24.15
C ASN A 317 11.59 -3.74 24.14
N THR A 318 12.16 -3.06 23.14
CA THR A 318 11.96 -1.61 22.94
C THR A 318 10.47 -1.33 22.69
N PRO A 319 9.80 -0.51 23.52
CA PRO A 319 8.43 -0.07 23.26
C PRO A 319 8.36 0.84 22.04
N VAL A 320 7.41 0.55 21.17
CA VAL A 320 7.10 1.34 19.96
C VAL A 320 5.61 1.60 19.95
N THR A 321 5.23 2.84 19.73
CA THR A 321 3.84 3.21 19.44
C THR A 321 3.78 3.96 18.12
N VAL A 322 2.81 3.64 17.27
CA VAL A 322 2.55 4.30 15.99
C VAL A 322 1.09 4.74 15.93
N SER A 323 0.83 5.97 15.50
CA SER A 323 -0.51 6.49 15.23
C SER A 323 -0.60 6.92 13.77
N PHE A 324 -1.53 6.34 13.01
CA PHE A 324 -1.68 6.56 11.57
C PHE A 324 -2.51 7.78 11.21
N LYS A 325 -2.74 8.68 12.17
CA LYS A 325 -3.34 10.00 11.94
C LYS A 325 -2.80 10.91 13.05
N PRO A 326 -1.75 11.68 12.79
CA PRO A 326 -1.23 12.57 13.81
C PRO A 326 -2.27 13.68 14.04
N SER A 327 -2.95 13.65 15.20
CA SER A 327 -3.57 14.87 15.68
C SER A 327 -2.46 15.76 16.18
N VAL A 328 -2.38 16.98 15.64
CA VAL A 328 -1.47 18.06 16.08
C VAL A 328 -1.70 18.50 17.55
N SER A 329 -2.59 17.86 18.29
CA SER A 329 -2.79 18.09 19.71
C SER A 329 -2.95 16.77 20.46
N GLY A 330 -2.04 16.48 21.40
CA GLY A 330 -1.93 15.22 22.16
C GLY A 330 -3.14 14.79 23.01
N TRP A 331 -4.28 15.48 22.91
CA TRP A 331 -5.53 15.17 23.62
C TRP A 331 -6.45 14.20 22.88
N LEU A 332 -6.20 13.87 21.60
CA LEU A 332 -7.02 12.94 20.81
C LEU A 332 -6.37 11.55 20.60
N PHE A 333 -5.36 11.23 21.40
CA PHE A 333 -4.75 9.89 21.40
C PHE A 333 -5.81 8.84 21.76
N GLY A 334 -6.08 7.88 20.87
CA GLY A 334 -7.09 6.84 21.06
C GLY A 334 -8.34 6.93 20.16
N LEU A 335 -8.52 8.02 19.40
CA LEU A 335 -9.57 8.12 18.37
C LEU A 335 -9.08 7.77 16.95
N ASN A 336 -7.78 7.56 16.80
CA ASN A 336 -7.13 7.27 15.54
C ASN A 336 -6.63 5.82 15.52
N PRO A 337 -6.53 5.18 14.35
CA PRO A 337 -5.86 3.90 14.23
C PRO A 337 -4.42 4.01 14.75
N SER A 338 -4.13 3.27 15.80
CA SER A 338 -2.83 3.29 16.48
C SER A 338 -2.47 1.93 17.04
N GLU A 339 -1.18 1.63 17.06
CA GLU A 339 -0.65 0.37 17.58
C GLU A 339 0.53 0.59 18.50
N SER A 340 0.58 -0.21 19.56
CA SER A 340 1.71 -0.27 20.50
C SER A 340 2.20 -1.71 20.58
N PHE A 341 3.51 -1.89 20.48
CA PHE A 341 4.16 -3.19 20.58
C PHE A 341 5.56 -3.08 21.18
N LYS A 342 6.15 -4.21 21.55
CA LYS A 342 7.55 -4.29 21.97
C LYS A 342 8.34 -5.13 20.98
N VAL A 343 9.43 -4.56 20.43
CA VAL A 343 10.20 -5.19 19.34
C VAL A 343 10.59 -6.63 19.71
N GLY A 344 10.25 -7.61 18.88
CA GLY A 344 10.61 -9.02 19.05
C GLY A 344 9.91 -9.74 20.21
N VAL A 345 8.97 -9.11 20.91
CA VAL A 345 8.22 -9.72 22.02
C VAL A 345 6.83 -10.12 21.54
N PHE A 346 6.72 -11.33 20.99
CA PHE A 346 5.45 -11.87 20.52
C PHE A 346 4.58 -12.33 21.70
N SER A 347 3.39 -11.75 21.81
CA SER A 347 2.37 -12.06 22.83
C SER A 347 1.56 -13.32 22.55
N GLY A 348 1.71 -13.93 21.37
CA GLY A 348 0.97 -15.14 20.99
C GLY A 348 -0.45 -14.87 20.45
N GLY A 349 -0.94 -13.64 20.54
CA GLY A 349 -2.29 -13.28 20.13
C GLY A 349 -2.50 -13.31 18.61
N LEU A 350 -3.70 -13.75 18.18
CA LEU A 350 -4.10 -13.73 16.77
C LEU A 350 -4.07 -12.33 16.14
N HIS A 351 -4.10 -11.28 16.96
CA HIS A 351 -4.08 -9.87 16.55
C HIS A 351 -2.78 -9.16 16.91
N ASP A 352 -1.73 -9.91 17.24
CA ASP A 352 -0.44 -9.33 17.59
C ASP A 352 0.28 -8.80 16.35
N VAL A 353 0.48 -7.48 16.31
CA VAL A 353 1.13 -6.75 15.21
C VAL A 353 2.64 -6.65 15.36
N THR A 354 3.22 -7.27 16.40
CA THR A 354 4.63 -7.17 16.73
C THR A 354 5.51 -7.73 15.60
N PRO A 355 6.45 -6.94 15.08
CA PRO A 355 7.43 -7.43 14.13
C PRO A 355 8.46 -8.35 14.79
N LYS A 356 8.92 -9.35 14.03
CA LYS A 356 9.99 -10.25 14.47
C LYS A 356 11.26 -9.47 14.81
N GLU A 357 11.55 -8.45 14.00
CA GLU A 357 12.64 -7.51 14.22
C GLU A 357 12.24 -6.14 13.65
N MET A 358 12.86 -5.10 14.18
CA MET A 358 12.77 -3.75 13.64
C MET A 358 14.19 -3.28 13.31
N ARG A 359 14.34 -2.65 12.14
CA ARG A 359 15.61 -2.11 11.66
C ARG A 359 15.52 -0.59 11.57
N ALA A 360 16.37 0.11 12.30
CA ALA A 360 16.40 1.57 12.38
C ALA A 360 17.74 2.12 11.90
N TYR A 361 17.70 3.04 10.93
CA TYR A 361 18.91 3.57 10.33
C TYR A 361 18.75 5.03 9.89
N ARG A 362 19.87 5.74 9.87
CA ARG A 362 19.97 7.06 9.24
C ARG A 362 20.29 6.87 7.77
N LYS A 363 19.69 7.70 6.92
CA LYS A 363 20.04 7.74 5.52
C LYS A 363 20.28 9.18 5.07
N GLY A 364 21.42 9.41 4.44
CA GLY A 364 21.80 10.70 3.86
C GLY A 364 21.18 10.89 2.48
N GLY A 365 21.15 12.14 2.02
CA GLY A 365 20.57 12.52 0.72
C GLY A 365 19.55 13.65 0.86
N TYR A 366 19.45 14.51 -0.16
CA TYR A 366 18.73 15.78 -0.10
C TYR A 366 17.20 15.69 0.09
N VAL A 367 16.59 14.50 0.03
CA VAL A 367 15.11 14.34 0.00
C VAL A 367 14.60 13.13 0.80
N VAL A 368 15.37 12.58 1.74
CA VAL A 368 14.89 11.40 2.48
C VAL A 368 14.00 11.83 3.63
N ALA A 369 12.68 11.69 3.49
CA ALA A 369 11.74 11.91 4.60
C ALA A 369 11.87 10.82 5.69
N THR A 370 11.53 11.17 6.93
CA THR A 370 11.34 10.21 8.01
C THR A 370 10.26 9.21 7.60
N PHE A 371 10.56 7.92 7.70
CA PHE A 371 9.75 6.87 7.11
C PHE A 371 9.62 5.67 8.05
N PHE A 372 8.42 5.11 8.13
CA PHE A 372 8.12 3.89 8.87
C PHE A 372 7.47 2.87 7.94
N ASN A 373 8.03 1.66 7.89
CA ASN A 373 7.43 0.52 7.26
C ASN A 373 7.01 -0.47 8.36
N SER A 374 5.71 -0.77 8.46
CA SER A 374 5.19 -1.66 9.49
C SER A 374 5.59 -3.12 9.27
N GLY A 375 5.91 -3.52 8.04
CA GLY A 375 5.85 -4.91 7.62
C GLY A 375 4.44 -5.49 7.70
N MET A 376 4.33 -6.80 7.47
CA MET A 376 3.06 -7.47 7.21
C MET A 376 2.22 -7.73 8.47
N HIS A 377 2.79 -7.58 9.66
CA HIS A 377 2.11 -8.00 10.89
C HIS A 377 0.90 -7.12 11.27
N ILE A 378 0.84 -5.87 10.78
CA ILE A 378 -0.31 -4.98 10.97
C ILE A 378 -1.62 -5.58 10.44
N PHE A 379 -1.53 -6.39 9.38
CA PHE A 379 -2.68 -7.03 8.71
C PHE A 379 -3.31 -8.16 9.54
N ARG A 380 -2.65 -8.62 10.62
CA ARG A 380 -3.25 -9.56 11.60
C ARG A 380 -4.37 -8.94 12.42
N LYS A 381 -4.38 -7.61 12.54
CA LYS A 381 -5.32 -6.87 13.38
C LYS A 381 -6.35 -6.10 12.58
N TYR A 382 -6.02 -5.71 11.35
CA TYR A 382 -6.88 -4.86 10.54
C TYR A 382 -7.22 -5.46 9.18
N GLU A 383 -8.47 -5.25 8.76
CA GLU A 383 -8.82 -5.02 7.37
C GLU A 383 -8.28 -3.64 6.96
N ILE A 384 -7.55 -3.59 5.85
CA ILE A 384 -6.97 -2.35 5.33
C ILE A 384 -7.64 -1.99 4.02
N THR A 385 -8.23 -0.80 3.98
CA THR A 385 -8.94 -0.28 2.81
C THR A 385 -8.13 0.78 2.10
N HIS A 386 -8.12 0.76 0.77
CA HIS A 386 -7.62 1.86 -0.04
C HIS A 386 -8.77 2.45 -0.87
N ASP A 387 -9.10 3.71 -0.58
CA ASP A 387 -10.01 4.53 -1.39
C ASP A 387 -9.17 5.36 -2.37
N ALA A 388 -9.03 4.84 -3.58
CA ALA A 388 -8.16 5.44 -4.58
C ALA A 388 -8.76 6.69 -5.24
N GLN A 389 -10.07 6.91 -5.14
CA GLN A 389 -10.70 8.11 -5.71
C GLN A 389 -10.57 9.31 -4.78
N ARG A 390 -10.68 9.11 -3.47
CA ARG A 390 -10.60 10.19 -2.48
C ARG A 390 -9.26 10.28 -1.76
N GLY A 391 -8.37 9.32 -1.98
CA GLY A 391 -7.06 9.30 -1.37
C GLY A 391 -7.13 9.03 0.11
N ARG A 392 -7.70 7.89 0.49
CA ARG A 392 -7.85 7.53 1.91
C ARG A 392 -7.40 6.10 2.14
N VAL A 393 -6.80 5.87 3.30
CA VAL A 393 -6.59 4.51 3.83
C VAL A 393 -7.54 4.30 5.00
N GLY A 394 -8.21 3.16 5.02
CA GLY A 394 -9.16 2.78 6.04
C GLY A 394 -8.62 1.68 6.92
N PHE A 395 -8.90 1.76 8.22
CA PHE A 395 -8.59 0.73 9.20
C PHE A 395 -9.88 0.22 9.82
N LYS A 396 -10.07 -1.10 9.81
CA LYS A 396 -11.16 -1.74 10.53
C LYS A 396 -10.62 -2.98 11.23
N ARG A 397 -10.82 -3.08 12.54
CA ARG A 397 -10.31 -4.24 13.30
C ARG A 397 -11.05 -5.50 12.87
N TRP A 398 -10.31 -6.61 12.84
CA TRP A 398 -10.93 -7.93 12.83
C TRP A 398 -11.87 -8.05 14.03
N THR A 399 -13.11 -8.44 13.77
CA THR A 399 -14.07 -8.81 14.82
C THR A 399 -13.88 -10.24 15.28
#